data_AF-A9P101-F1
#
_entry.id   AF-A9P101-F1
#
_cell.length_a   1.000
_cell.length_b   1.000
_cell.length_c   1.000
_cell.angle_alpha   90.00
_cell.angle_beta   90.00
_cell.angle_gamma   90.00
#
_symmetry.space_group_name_H-M   'P 1'
#
loop_
_entity.id
_entity.type
_entity.pdbx_description
1 polymer ?
#
loop_
_entity_poly.entity_id
_entity_poly.type
_entity_poly.pdbx_seq_one_letter_code
_entity_poly.pdbx_strand_id
1 'polypeptide(L)'
;MSKFAFVLVIVALAVCAQGWPTYEDDVAAAAAAGNWDKVHEILNRSFGHRFAFMPQTGVSDVRSLKPQGGGHVYAESDVNFKSSSSNNGQYASQSGGHKVINNDGAVSEYDYKP
;
A
#
# COMPACT_ATOMS: atom_id res chain seq x y z
N MET A 1 -16.91 44.42 -33.57
CA MET A 1 -16.90 44.04 -32.14
C MET A 1 -17.00 42.52 -31.90
N SER A 2 -17.69 41.74 -32.75
CA SER A 2 -17.79 40.27 -32.59
C SER A 2 -16.46 39.50 -32.74
N LYS A 3 -15.52 40.01 -33.55
CA LYS A 3 -14.24 39.36 -33.82
C LYS A 3 -13.33 39.30 -32.57
N PHE A 4 -13.34 40.36 -31.76
CA PHE A 4 -12.57 40.41 -30.51
C PHE A 4 -13.21 39.56 -29.40
N ALA A 5 -14.55 39.48 -29.38
CA ALA A 5 -15.26 38.59 -28.47
C ALA A 5 -14.95 37.11 -28.74
N PHE A 6 -14.86 36.72 -30.02
CA PHE A 6 -14.56 35.34 -30.40
C PHE A 6 -13.12 34.93 -30.02
N VAL A 7 -12.15 35.84 -30.20
CA VAL A 7 -10.76 35.60 -29.78
C VAL A 7 -10.66 35.48 -28.26
N LEU A 8 -11.38 36.30 -27.51
CA LEU A 8 -11.42 36.23 -26.05
C LEU A 8 -12.00 34.90 -25.53
N VAL A 9 -13.03 34.36 -26.20
CA VAL A 9 -13.63 33.07 -25.86
C VAL A 9 -12.65 31.92 -26.14
N ILE A 10 -11.90 31.96 -27.24
CA ILE A 10 -10.89 30.95 -27.55
C ILE A 10 -9.72 31.01 -26.55
N VAL A 11 -9.26 32.21 -26.19
CA VAL A 11 -8.20 32.38 -25.18
C VAL A 11 -8.67 31.89 -23.81
N ALA A 12 -9.91 32.22 -23.41
CA ALA A 12 -10.50 31.71 -22.17
C ALA A 12 -10.60 30.18 -22.16
N LEU A 13 -11.05 29.56 -23.26
CA LEU A 13 -11.10 28.10 -23.38
C LEU A 13 -9.70 27.45 -23.34
N ALA A 14 -8.69 28.08 -23.95
CA ALA A 14 -7.31 27.59 -23.91
C ALA A 14 -6.72 27.65 -22.49
N VAL A 15 -7.02 28.71 -21.73
CA VAL A 15 -6.60 28.84 -20.32
C VAL A 15 -7.37 27.84 -19.43
N CYS A 16 -8.64 27.58 -19.69
CA CYS A 16 -9.41 26.57 -18.97
C CYS A 16 -8.94 25.13 -19.26
N ALA A 17 -8.48 24.84 -20.49
CA ALA A 17 -7.90 23.53 -20.84
C ALA A 17 -6.53 23.28 -20.17
N GLN A 18 -5.81 24.34 -19.82
CA GLN A 18 -4.54 24.27 -19.08
C GLN A 18 -4.73 24.23 -17.55
N GLY A 19 -5.98 24.30 -17.07
CA GLY A 19 -6.33 24.35 -15.65
C GLY A 19 -6.71 23.01 -15.02
N TRP A 20 -6.63 21.90 -15.76
CA TRP A 20 -6.68 20.59 -15.13
C TRP A 20 -5.32 20.31 -14.48
N PRO A 21 -5.29 19.93 -13.19
CA PRO A 21 -4.03 19.60 -12.55
C PRO A 21 -3.46 18.40 -13.30
N THR A 22 -2.42 18.64 -14.09
CA THR A 22 -1.49 17.57 -14.45
C THR A 22 -0.91 17.13 -13.12
N TYR A 23 -1.52 16.11 -12.52
CA TYR A 23 -0.91 15.42 -11.41
C TYR A 23 0.43 14.92 -11.95
N GLU A 24 1.52 15.58 -11.55
CA GLU A 24 2.89 15.19 -11.92
C GLU A 24 3.24 13.76 -11.46
N ASP A 25 2.33 13.12 -10.71
CA ASP A 25 2.36 11.73 -10.27
C ASP A 25 1.26 10.86 -10.94
N ASP A 26 0.88 11.13 -12.19
CA ASP A 26 -0.04 10.26 -12.92
C ASP A 26 0.69 9.05 -13.54
N VAL A 27 0.28 7.84 -13.12
CA VAL A 27 0.81 6.56 -13.62
C VAL A 27 0.70 6.48 -15.15
N ALA A 28 -0.36 7.05 -15.73
CA ALA A 28 -0.59 7.06 -17.17
C ALA A 28 0.49 7.88 -17.92
N ALA A 29 0.91 9.02 -17.36
CA ALA A 29 1.96 9.85 -17.94
C ALA A 29 3.34 9.19 -17.83
N ALA A 30 3.66 8.57 -16.68
CA ALA A 30 4.91 7.85 -16.49
C ALA A 30 5.02 6.61 -17.40
N ALA A 31 3.92 5.88 -17.59
CA ALA A 31 3.85 4.74 -18.51
C ALA A 31 3.99 5.17 -19.98
N ALA A 32 3.34 6.28 -20.38
CA ALA A 32 3.45 6.82 -21.73
C ALA A 32 4.88 7.30 -22.07
N ALA A 33 5.63 7.77 -21.06
CA ALA A 33 7.03 8.14 -21.19
C ALA A 33 8.01 6.95 -21.10
N GLY A 34 7.52 5.72 -20.89
CA GLY A 34 8.34 4.53 -20.70
C GLY A 34 9.14 4.51 -19.39
N ASN A 35 8.82 5.39 -18.44
CA ASN A 35 9.52 5.50 -17.16
C ASN A 35 8.90 4.55 -16.13
N TRP A 36 9.26 3.27 -16.25
CA TRP A 36 8.74 2.19 -15.42
C TRP A 36 9.16 2.27 -13.95
N ASP A 37 10.30 2.90 -13.65
CA ASP A 37 10.75 3.16 -12.28
C ASP A 37 9.80 4.13 -11.58
N LYS A 38 9.39 5.20 -12.27
CA LYS A 38 8.42 6.17 -11.76
C LYS A 38 7.02 5.56 -11.61
N VAL A 39 6.61 4.69 -12.54
CA VAL A 39 5.38 3.90 -12.41
C VAL A 39 5.40 3.05 -11.13
N HIS A 40 6.49 2.32 -10.89
CA HIS A 40 6.64 1.52 -9.68
C HIS A 40 6.63 2.37 -8.42
N GLU A 41 7.28 3.54 -8.43
CA GLU A 41 7.27 4.48 -7.31
C GLU A 41 5.85 4.95 -6.97
N ILE A 42 5.08 5.39 -7.98
CA ILE A 42 3.72 5.89 -7.79
C ILE A 42 2.78 4.78 -7.32
N LEU A 43 2.90 3.57 -7.89
CA LEU A 43 2.12 2.42 -7.47
C LEU A 43 2.48 1.98 -6.06
N ASN A 44 3.76 1.91 -5.69
CA ASN A 44 4.19 1.59 -4.32
C ASN A 44 3.74 2.64 -3.30
N ARG A 45 3.78 3.93 -3.65
CA ARG A 45 3.28 5.00 -2.77
C ARG A 45 1.75 4.87 -2.58
N SER A 46 1.02 4.62 -3.66
CA SER A 46 -0.44 4.53 -3.67
C SER A 46 -0.95 3.25 -3.00
N PHE A 47 -0.28 2.13 -3.21
CA PHE A 47 -0.61 0.84 -2.60
C PHE A 47 -0.04 0.71 -1.18
N GLY A 48 1.12 1.27 -0.88
CA GLY A 48 1.66 1.30 0.49
C GLY A 48 0.76 2.05 1.48
N HIS A 49 0.05 3.09 1.00
CA HIS A 49 -0.96 3.79 1.80
C HIS A 49 -2.33 3.08 1.88
N ARG A 50 -2.74 2.33 0.85
CA ARG A 50 -4.06 1.66 0.79
C ARG A 50 -4.04 0.23 1.32
N PHE A 51 -2.93 -0.47 1.15
CA PHE A 51 -2.63 -1.79 1.70
C PHE A 51 -1.55 -1.62 2.76
N ALA A 52 -1.91 -0.97 3.86
CA ALA A 52 -1.07 -0.90 5.04
C ALA A 52 -0.79 -2.32 5.57
N PHE A 53 0.18 -2.99 4.97
CA PHE A 53 1.07 -3.98 5.59
C PHE A 53 2.06 -3.30 6.53
N MET A 54 1.83 -2.03 6.89
CA MET A 54 2.50 -1.41 8.01
C MET A 54 1.93 -2.10 9.27
N PRO A 55 2.77 -2.68 10.14
CA PRO A 55 2.28 -3.13 11.43
C PRO A 55 1.62 -1.91 12.06
N GLN A 56 0.33 -2.02 12.40
CA GLN A 56 -0.36 -0.97 13.13
C GLN A 56 0.38 -0.80 14.46
N THR A 57 1.25 0.20 14.53
CA THR A 57 1.97 0.63 15.72
C THR A 57 0.92 1.15 16.71
N GLY A 58 0.29 0.25 17.44
CA GLY A 58 -0.90 0.50 18.23
C GLY A 58 -1.63 -0.77 18.65
N VAL A 59 -1.40 -1.90 17.98
CA VAL A 59 -1.75 -3.21 18.55
C VAL A 59 -0.70 -3.51 19.62
N SER A 60 -1.12 -3.57 20.88
CA SER A 60 -0.29 -4.02 21.99
C SER A 60 0.49 -5.27 21.55
N ASP A 61 1.81 -5.18 21.50
CA ASP A 61 2.65 -6.29 21.06
C ASP A 61 2.32 -7.50 21.93
N VAL A 62 1.90 -8.61 21.32
CA VAL A 62 1.54 -9.84 22.03
C VAL A 62 2.68 -10.28 22.95
N ARG A 63 3.94 -10.01 22.56
CA ARG A 63 5.15 -10.27 23.37
C ARG A 63 5.19 -9.49 24.68
N SER A 64 4.60 -8.30 24.71
CA SER A 64 4.69 -7.37 25.82
C SER A 64 3.64 -7.61 26.91
N LEU A 65 2.64 -8.45 26.64
CA LEU A 65 1.56 -8.74 27.58
C LEU A 65 2.09 -9.52 28.78
N LYS A 66 1.72 -9.08 29.99
CA LYS A 66 2.11 -9.70 31.25
C LYS A 66 0.88 -9.86 32.15
N PRO A 67 0.75 -10.99 32.86
CA PRO A 67 -0.27 -11.13 33.88
C PRO A 67 -0.12 -10.06 34.96
N GLN A 68 -1.22 -9.43 35.37
CA GLN A 68 -1.27 -8.48 36.48
C GLN A 68 -2.12 -9.06 37.62
N GLY A 69 -1.63 -8.97 38.86
CA GLY A 69 -2.42 -9.19 40.07
C GLY A 69 -3.18 -10.53 40.13
N GLY A 70 -2.48 -11.66 39.98
CA GLY A 70 -3.10 -13.00 40.04
C GLY A 70 -3.98 -13.36 38.84
N GLY A 71 -4.05 -12.50 37.81
CA GLY A 71 -4.70 -12.80 36.54
C GLY A 71 -3.83 -13.61 35.60
N HIS A 72 -4.45 -14.14 34.55
CA HIS A 72 -3.80 -14.86 33.45
C HIS A 72 -3.87 -14.05 32.15
N VAL A 73 -2.91 -14.23 31.27
CA VAL A 73 -2.83 -13.61 29.94
C VAL A 73 -2.63 -14.70 28.91
N TYR A 74 -3.56 -14.77 27.96
CA TYR A 74 -3.40 -15.55 26.73
C TYR A 74 -3.62 -14.63 25.55
N ALA A 75 -2.67 -14.59 24.63
CA ALA A 75 -2.77 -13.79 23.42
C ALA A 75 -2.02 -14.44 22.26
N GLU A 76 -2.54 -14.23 21.06
CA GLU A 76 -2.06 -14.85 19.84
C GLU A 76 -2.06 -13.82 18.71
N SER A 77 -0.97 -13.75 17.97
CA SER A 77 -0.86 -12.99 16.74
C SER A 77 -0.42 -13.92 15.62
N ASP A 78 -1.16 -13.89 14.51
CA ASP A 78 -0.91 -14.71 13.34
C ASP A 78 -0.97 -13.83 12.10
N VAL A 79 0.12 -13.85 11.33
CA VAL A 79 0.22 -13.13 10.06
C VAL A 79 0.65 -14.12 8.99
N ASN A 80 -0.11 -14.22 7.90
CA ASN A 80 0.24 -15.05 6.76
C ASN A 80 0.05 -14.31 5.44
N PHE A 81 0.78 -14.75 4.42
CA PHE A 81 0.63 -14.26 3.06
C PHE A 81 0.77 -15.38 2.04
N LYS A 82 0.10 -15.18 0.91
CA LYS A 82 0.23 -16.00 -0.28
C LYS A 82 0.25 -15.08 -1.49
N SER A 83 1.30 -15.18 -2.28
CA SER A 83 1.49 -14.41 -3.50
C SER A 83 1.76 -15.36 -4.65
N SER A 84 1.04 -15.14 -5.74
CA SER A 84 1.21 -15.89 -6.98
C SER A 84 1.36 -14.90 -8.12
N SER A 85 2.33 -15.15 -9.00
CA SER A 85 2.54 -14.36 -10.21
C SER A 85 2.65 -15.28 -11.41
N SER A 86 2.11 -14.83 -12.54
CA SER A 86 2.26 -15.47 -13.84
C SER A 86 2.78 -14.43 -14.82
N ASN A 87 4.03 -14.59 -15.25
CA ASN A 87 4.65 -13.73 -16.25
C ASN A 87 5.12 -14.60 -17.41
N ASN A 88 4.53 -14.39 -18.59
CA ASN A 88 4.90 -15.08 -19.82
C ASN A 88 4.90 -16.64 -19.72
N GLY A 89 3.92 -17.20 -19.00
CA GLY A 89 3.78 -18.65 -18.80
C GLY A 89 4.65 -19.25 -17.70
N GLN A 90 5.50 -18.44 -17.03
CA GLN A 90 6.23 -18.84 -15.85
C GLN A 90 5.40 -18.55 -14.60
N TYR A 91 5.17 -19.57 -13.78
CA TYR A 91 4.42 -19.47 -12.53
C TYR A 91 5.38 -19.40 -11.34
N ALA A 92 5.28 -18.32 -10.57
CA ALA A 92 5.95 -18.19 -9.28
C ALA A 92 4.90 -18.14 -8.18
N SER A 93 5.11 -18.93 -7.12
CA SER A 93 4.25 -18.95 -5.95
C SER A 93 5.12 -18.85 -4.70
N GLN A 94 4.79 -17.91 -3.84
CA GLN A 94 5.44 -17.70 -2.55
C GLN A 94 4.38 -17.64 -1.46
N SER A 95 4.65 -18.30 -0.35
CA SER A 95 3.84 -18.21 0.86
C SER A 95 4.71 -18.24 2.09
N GLY A 96 4.20 -17.66 3.16
CA GLY A 96 4.84 -17.65 4.47
C GLY A 96 3.86 -17.18 5.53
N GLY A 97 4.10 -17.60 6.76
CA GLY A 97 3.33 -17.22 7.93
C GLY A 97 4.25 -17.11 9.13
N HIS A 98 3.87 -16.24 10.06
CA HIS A 98 4.56 -16.00 11.31
C HIS A 98 3.53 -15.96 12.43
N LYS A 99 3.80 -16.72 13.50
CA LYS A 99 2.91 -16.83 14.64
C LYS A 99 3.63 -16.52 15.94
N VAL A 100 2.97 -15.75 16.79
CA VAL A 100 3.41 -15.40 18.15
C VAL A 100 2.31 -15.79 19.12
N ILE A 101 2.66 -16.57 20.14
CA ILE A 101 1.75 -16.96 21.22
C ILE A 101 2.38 -16.48 22.54
N ASN A 102 1.62 -15.75 23.34
CA ASN A 102 1.99 -15.40 24.71
C ASN A 102 1.01 -16.09 25.67
N ASN A 103 1.56 -16.96 26.51
CA ASN A 103 0.85 -17.64 27.58
C ASN A 103 1.49 -17.27 28.93
N ASP A 104 0.83 -16.39 29.69
CA ASP A 104 1.28 -15.89 30.99
C ASP A 104 2.70 -15.28 30.99
N GLY A 105 3.10 -14.67 29.88
CA GLY A 105 4.44 -14.10 29.68
C GLY A 105 5.44 -15.09 29.08
N ALA A 106 5.08 -16.36 28.91
CA ALA A 106 5.87 -17.31 28.12
C ALA A 106 5.53 -17.12 26.63
N VAL A 107 6.50 -16.58 25.88
CA VAL A 107 6.34 -16.28 24.45
C VAL A 107 6.89 -17.43 23.61
N SER A 108 6.11 -17.91 22.65
CA SER A 108 6.51 -18.88 21.62
C SER A 108 6.31 -18.26 20.24
N GLU A 109 7.34 -18.28 19.41
CA GLU A 109 7.34 -17.72 18.06
C GLU A 109 7.80 -18.75 17.04
N TYR A 110 7.10 -18.86 15.92
CA TYR A 110 7.49 -19.76 14.84
C TYR A 110 6.99 -19.28 13.47
N ASP A 111 7.82 -19.56 12.47
CA ASP A 111 7.46 -19.39 11.07
C ASP A 111 6.86 -20.67 10.53
N TYR A 112 5.86 -20.54 9.66
CA TYR A 112 5.20 -21.66 9.02
C TYR A 112 4.89 -21.36 7.55
N LYS A 113 4.59 -22.40 6.79
CA LYS A 113 4.13 -22.28 5.41
C LYS A 113 2.62 -22.59 5.36
N PRO A 114 1.76 -21.59 5.10
CA PRO A 114 0.31 -21.78 5.03
C PRO A 114 -0.11 -22.55 3.77
#